data_AF-A0A5B8IWQ9-F1
#
_entry.id   AF-A0A5B8IWQ9-F1
#
_cell.length_a   1.000
_cell.length_b   1.000
_cell.length_c   1.000
_cell.angle_alpha   90.00
_cell.angle_beta   90.00
_cell.angle_gamma   90.00
#
_symmetry.space_group_name_H-M   'P 1'
#
loop_
_entity.id
_entity.type
_entity.pdbx_description
1 polymer ?
#
loop_
_entity_poly.entity_id
_entity_poly.type
_entity_poly.pdbx_seq_one_letter_code
_entity_poly.pdbx_strand_id
1 'polypeptide(L)' 'MNVTNEGFNPSGSEDIAAIKKAANELAAVIEKHAPACRRRSVALTHLETASMFAVKAVVEPDG' A
#
# COMPACT_ATOMS: atom_id res chain seq x y z
N MET A 1 -8.23 6.12 4.80
CA MET A 1 -6.84 6.59 5.05
C MET A 1 -5.97 6.16 3.88
N ASN A 2 -5.03 6.97 3.40
CA ASN A 2 -4.07 6.52 2.37
C ASN A 2 -2.94 5.78 3.07
N VAL A 3 -2.75 4.51 2.71
CA VAL A 3 -1.69 3.63 3.27
C VAL A 3 -0.33 3.88 2.60
N THR A 4 -0.33 4.64 1.51
CA THR A 4 0.88 5.04 0.79
C THR A 4 0.73 6.43 0.17
N ASN A 5 1.86 7.14 0.03
CA ASN A 5 1.89 8.47 -0.58
C ASN A 5 2.06 8.35 -2.10
N GLU A 6 1.01 8.67 -2.84
CA GLU A 6 1.00 8.64 -4.32
C GLU A 6 2.00 9.64 -4.94
N GLY A 7 2.32 10.74 -4.24
CA GLY A 7 3.30 11.73 -4.71
C GLY A 7 4.76 11.29 -4.63
N PHE A 8 5.07 10.20 -3.93
CA PHE A 8 6.44 9.67 -3.85
C PHE A 8 6.73 8.71 -5.01
N ASN A 9 6.73 9.21 -6.25
CA ASN A 9 7.19 8.44 -7.42
C ASN A 9 8.30 9.22 -8.15
N PRO A 10 9.50 9.35 -7.55
CA PRO A 10 10.58 10.16 -8.10
C PRO A 10 11.04 9.67 -9.49
N SER A 11 10.77 8.40 -9.82
CA SER A 11 11.15 7.76 -11.09
C SER A 11 10.06 7.79 -12.16
N GLY A 12 8.82 8.22 -11.81
CA GLY A 12 7.67 8.14 -12.71
C GLY A 12 7.29 6.71 -13.13
N SER A 13 7.70 5.69 -12.38
CA SER A 13 7.44 4.28 -12.71
C SER A 13 5.95 3.97 -12.67
N GLU A 14 5.44 3.42 -13.77
CA GLU A 14 4.05 2.94 -13.86
C GLU A 14 3.80 1.78 -12.89
N ASP A 15 4.80 0.92 -12.65
CA ASP A 15 4.71 -0.19 -11.69
C ASP A 15 4.55 0.30 -10.24
N ILE A 16 5.36 1.29 -9.83
CA ILE A 16 5.25 1.89 -8.49
C ILE A 16 3.88 2.56 -8.33
N ALA A 17 3.40 3.27 -9.36
CA ALA A 17 2.09 3.89 -9.33
C ALA A 17 0.96 2.85 -9.21
N ALA A 18 1.05 1.75 -9.97
CA ALA A 18 0.08 0.66 -9.93
C ALA A 18 0.01 -0.02 -8.56
N ILE A 19 1.17 -0.33 -7.96
CA ILE A 19 1.26 -0.92 -6.61
C ILE A 19 0.59 -0.01 -5.58
N LYS A 20 0.89 1.30 -5.63
CA LYS A 20 0.34 2.26 -4.67
C LYS A 20 -1.17 2.44 -4.79
N LYS A 21 -1.65 2.54 -6.03
CA LYS A 21 -3.08 2.63 -6.32
C LYS A 21 -3.82 1.41 -5.78
N ALA A 22 -3.34 0.21 -6.06
CA ALA A 22 -3.95 -1.03 -5.57
C ALA A 22 -3.96 -1.12 -4.04
N ALA A 23 -2.89 -0.68 -3.37
CA ALA A 23 -2.83 -0.62 -1.91
C ALA A 23 -3.88 0.33 -1.32
N ASN A 24 -4.02 1.53 -1.89
CA ASN A 24 -5.04 2.50 -1.45
C ASN A 24 -6.47 2.01 -1.70
N GLU A 25 -6.72 1.37 -2.84
CA GLU A 25 -8.03 0.79 -3.16
C GLU A 25 -8.41 -0.33 -2.17
N LEU A 26 -7.48 -1.23 -1.85
CA LEU A 26 -7.72 -2.28 -0.87
C LEU A 26 -7.94 -1.69 0.54
N ALA A 27 -7.17 -0.68 0.94
CA ALA A 27 -7.37 0.00 2.21
C ALA A 27 -8.79 0.59 2.32
N ALA A 28 -9.28 1.23 1.25
CA ALA A 28 -10.63 1.76 1.19
C ALA A 28 -11.71 0.66 1.31
N VAL A 29 -11.50 -0.50 0.67
CA VAL A 29 -12.39 -1.66 0.79
C VAL A 29 -12.41 -2.20 2.23
N ILE A 30 -11.24 -2.31 2.87
CA ILE A 30 -11.11 -2.75 4.27
C ILE A 30 -11.85 -1.78 5.20
N GLU A 31 -11.64 -0.47 5.07
CA GLU A 31 -12.31 0.53 5.90
C GLU A 31 -13.83 0.52 5.73
N LYS A 32 -14.31 0.32 4.49
CA LYS A 32 -15.74 0.30 4.14
C LYS A 32 -16.47 -0.92 4.68
N HIS A 33 -15.83 -2.10 4.66
CA HIS A 33 -16.50 -3.36 4.91
C HIS A 33 -16.11 -4.03 6.24
N ALA A 34 -14.92 -3.77 6.77
CA ALA A 34 -14.50 -4.34 8.05
C ALA A 34 -14.89 -3.39 9.21
N PRO A 35 -15.52 -3.92 10.28
CA PRO A 35 -15.84 -3.11 11.45
C PRO A 35 -14.56 -2.61 12.13
N ALA A 36 -14.68 -1.47 12.81
CA ALA A 36 -13.60 -0.90 13.61
C ALA A 36 -13.24 -1.86 14.76
N CYS A 37 -12.18 -2.64 14.55
CA CYS A 37 -11.71 -3.63 15.50
C CYS A 37 -10.21 -3.87 15.32
N ARG A 38 -9.60 -4.56 16.30
CA ARG A 38 -8.18 -4.91 16.26
C ARG A 38 -7.76 -5.57 14.94
N ARG A 39 -8.59 -6.47 14.40
CA ARG A 39 -8.29 -7.18 13.15
C ARG A 39 -8.22 -6.23 11.95
N ARG A 40 -9.10 -5.22 11.88
CA ARG A 40 -9.05 -4.19 10.85
C ARG A 40 -7.76 -3.38 10.93
N SER A 41 -7.38 -2.94 12.13
CA SER A 41 -6.13 -2.19 12.33
C SER A 41 -4.91 -3.01 11.90
N VAL A 42 -4.85 -4.28 12.32
CA VAL A 42 -3.77 -5.21 11.92
C VAL A 42 -3.72 -5.39 10.40
N ALA A 43 -4.87 -5.54 9.74
CA ALA A 43 -4.93 -5.68 8.29
C ALA A 43 -4.37 -4.45 7.56
N LEU A 44 -4.73 -3.23 8.00
CA LEU A 44 -4.21 -1.99 7.43
C LEU A 44 -2.70 -1.83 7.65
N THR A 45 -2.18 -2.14 8.85
CA THR A 45 -0.73 -2.10 9.13
C THR A 45 0.06 -3.08 8.26
N HIS A 46 -0.46 -4.30 8.04
CA HIS A 46 0.18 -5.26 7.16
C HIS A 46 0.12 -4.84 5.69
N LEU A 47 -0.98 -4.20 5.27
CA LEU A 47 -1.10 -3.65 3.92
C LEU A 47 -0.09 -2.52 3.66
N GLU A 48 0.08 -1.60 4.61
CA GLU A 48 1.12 -0.57 4.55
C GLU A 48 2.50 -1.20 4.37
N THR A 49 2.83 -2.18 5.22
CA THR A 49 4.11 -2.90 5.17
C THR A 49 4.32 -3.60 3.82
N ALA A 50 3.31 -4.32 3.34
CA ALA A 50 3.35 -5.01 2.06
C ALA A 50 3.57 -4.04 0.89
N SER A 51 2.86 -2.90 0.89
CA SER A 51 3.00 -1.89 -0.16
C SER A 51 4.41 -1.30 -0.21
N MET A 52 5.03 -1.08 0.95
CA MET A 52 6.39 -0.55 1.06
C MET A 52 7.43 -1.53 0.53
N PHE A 53 7.35 -2.81 0.90
CA PHE A 53 8.26 -3.83 0.37
C PHE A 53 8.04 -4.13 -1.11
N ALA A 54 6.80 -4.08 -1.61
CA ALA A 54 6.52 -4.23 -3.03
C ALA A 54 7.15 -3.10 -3.86
N VAL A 55 7.06 -1.85 -3.39
CA VAL A 55 7.76 -0.72 -4.04
C VAL A 55 9.28 -0.92 -3.97
N LYS A 56 9.82 -1.35 -2.82
CA LYS A 56 11.26 -1.65 -2.69
C LYS A 56 11.72 -2.72 -3.69
N ALA A 57 10.94 -3.79 -3.89
CA ALA A 57 11.29 -4.84 -4.84
C ALA A 57 11.39 -4.33 -6.30
N VAL A 58 10.69 -3.26 -6.65
CA VAL A 58 10.81 -2.60 -7.96
C VAL A 58 12.09 -1.75 -8.06
N VAL A 59 12.51 -1.13 -6.96
CA VAL A 59 13.64 -0.19 -6.93
C VAL A 59 14.98 -0.89 -6.65
N GLU A 60 14.96 -1.90 -5.78
CA GLU A 60 16.12 -2.63 -5.23
C GLU A 60 15.79 -4.14 -5.23
N PRO A 61 15.75 -4.81 -6.40
CA PRO A 61 15.33 -6.22 -6.49
C PRO A 61 16.29 -7.21 -5.80
N ASP A 62 17.55 -6.84 -5.58
CA ASP A 62 18.59 -7.75 -5.05
C ASP A 62 18.81 -7.65 -3.53
N GLY A 63 18.21 -6.67 -2.83
CA GLY A 63 18.30 -6.50 -1.38
C GLY A 63 19.59 -5.87 -0.86
#